data_AF-A0A3D6BJN0-F1
#
_entry.id   AF-A0A3D6BJN0-F1
#
_cell.length_a   1.000
_cell.length_b   1.000
_cell.length_c   1.000
_cell.angle_alpha   90.00
_cell.angle_beta   90.00
_cell.angle_gamma   90.00
#
_symmetry.space_group_name_H-M   'P 1'
#
loop_
_entity.id
_entity.type
_entity.pdbx_description
1 polymer ?
#
loop_
_entity_poly.entity_id
_entity_poly.type
_entity_poly.pdbx_seq_one_letter_code
_entity_poly.pdbx_strand_id
1 'polypeptide(L)'
;MDIIWKIVNFIILFGALYFICRKMNLFDKMFGSRRRGIGEEIENSEKAKAQAKALGEDIEKARAENEERKQQLLKDAEAQAKADGAAIAAAGEQEAKSLIENAEKSEGQLMAQMRDRVSSDAVRRVAEITAEVLRNGSFEDSKQALNDKFIEQIKELVSAMPSDILNMNELKKLDISIKSAQPLSDEEMKKLTQIICETFISCHNEVDSDVIGGVRMQVGDTVYDGTLAHTLDRLSQDVEDNTRQSDSQMRSIADGIKQQLEKVNGDIDVFQTGEVLTLGDGICRVSGLADVMAGEMLEFPGGLKGMVQDLDKNNVGVVLLGPFGHLQEGDSVRRTGRIVEVPVGDALIGRVVDAMGSPIDGKGPIKTDSFRPVESPAPSVLSREPVSVPLQTGLKAIDALVPIGRGQRELIIGDRQTGKTAIALDAIINQKGKDVICIYVAIGQKESTVSSVVEKLRSHGAMDYTIVVAATASEPAPMLYIAPYAGAAMGEYFMYNGKDVLIIYDDLSKQATAYREISLLLQRPPGREAYPGDVFYLHSRLLERAARLNAESGGGSMTALPIIETQAGDISAYIPTNVISITDGQ
;
A
#
# COMPACT_ATOMS: atom_id res chain seq x y z
N MET A 1 92.72 80.52 61.47
CA MET A 1 91.44 81.26 61.67
C MET A 1 90.43 81.04 60.54
N ASP A 2 90.84 80.66 59.31
CA ASP A 2 89.91 80.42 58.18
C ASP A 2 89.11 79.10 58.19
N ILE A 3 89.62 78.04 58.85
CA ILE A 3 88.91 76.74 58.91
C ILE A 3 87.67 76.82 59.82
N ILE A 4 87.76 77.61 60.89
CA ILE A 4 86.67 77.77 61.86
C ILE A 4 85.48 78.47 61.21
N TRP A 5 85.72 79.50 60.38
CA TRP A 5 84.66 80.20 59.65
C TRP A 5 83.97 79.33 58.59
N LYS A 6 84.70 78.40 57.95
CA LYS A 6 84.09 77.41 57.04
C LYS A 6 83.21 76.40 57.79
N ILE A 7 83.61 75.99 58.99
CA ILE A 7 82.81 75.10 59.84
C ILE A 7 81.55 75.82 60.33
N VAL A 8 81.65 77.09 60.73
CA VAL A 8 80.49 77.89 61.16
C VAL A 8 79.52 78.13 60.00
N ASN A 9 80.00 78.50 58.81
CA ASN A 9 79.15 78.62 57.63
C ASN A 9 78.53 77.29 57.20
N PHE A 10 79.24 76.16 57.36
CA PHE A 10 78.67 74.84 57.10
C PHE A 10 77.57 74.48 58.10
N ILE A 11 77.73 74.81 59.38
CA ILE A 11 76.70 74.59 60.41
C ILE A 11 75.47 75.48 60.17
N ILE A 12 75.66 76.73 59.74
CA ILE A 12 74.56 77.64 59.41
C ILE A 12 73.83 77.17 58.14
N LEU A 13 74.55 76.77 57.10
CA LEU A 13 73.97 76.24 55.86
C LEU A 13 73.23 74.93 56.13
N PHE A 14 73.81 74.03 56.92
CA PHE A 14 73.19 72.78 57.35
C PHE A 14 71.94 73.02 58.20
N GLY A 15 71.99 74.00 59.11
CA GLY A 15 70.83 74.43 59.91
C GLY A 15 69.70 75.01 59.05
N ALA A 16 70.03 75.82 58.04
CA ALA A 16 69.07 76.36 57.08
C ALA A 16 68.45 75.25 56.20
N LEU A 17 69.27 74.33 55.67
CA LEU A 17 68.79 73.18 54.89
C LEU A 17 67.92 72.23 55.73
N TYR A 18 68.31 71.98 56.98
CA TYR A 18 67.54 71.16 57.92
C TYR A 18 66.20 71.81 58.26
N PHE A 19 66.16 73.14 58.45
CA PHE A 19 64.93 73.87 58.71
C PHE A 19 63.98 73.88 57.49
N ILE A 20 64.52 74.06 56.28
CA ILE A 20 63.74 74.00 55.03
C ILE A 20 63.20 72.58 54.78
N CYS A 21 64.03 71.55 54.96
CA CYS A 21 63.62 70.15 54.81
C CYS A 21 62.57 69.73 55.85
N ARG A 22 62.66 70.27 57.08
CA ARG A 22 61.68 70.02 58.15
C ARG A 22 60.37 70.78 57.94
N LYS A 23 60.39 72.00 57.40
CA LYS A 23 59.18 72.82 57.19
C LYS A 23 58.36 72.41 55.97
N MET A 24 58.96 71.73 54.98
CA MET A 24 58.29 71.31 53.75
C MET A 24 57.82 69.84 53.71
N ASN A 25 57.94 69.04 54.78
CA ASN A 25 57.50 67.63 54.82
C ASN A 25 57.90 66.80 53.58
N LEU A 26 59.06 67.09 52.97
CA LEU A 26 59.46 66.52 51.68
C LEU A 26 59.85 65.03 51.80
N PHE A 27 60.43 64.63 52.93
CA PHE A 27 60.85 63.24 53.19
C PHE A 27 59.65 62.30 53.41
N ASP A 28 58.63 62.73 54.15
CA ASP A 28 57.41 61.92 54.36
C ASP A 28 56.56 61.81 53.09
N LYS A 29 56.48 62.87 52.27
CA LYS A 29 55.72 62.83 51.01
C LYS A 29 56.41 62.03 49.89
N MET A 30 57.74 61.98 49.82
CA MET A 30 58.44 61.21 48.77
C MET A 30 58.65 59.73 49.11
N PHE A 31 58.85 59.36 50.39
CA PHE A 31 59.11 57.98 50.78
C PHE A 31 57.88 57.26 51.36
N GLY A 32 56.87 57.99 51.87
CA GLY A 32 55.66 57.39 52.45
C GLY A 32 54.68 56.77 51.44
N SER A 33 54.64 57.25 50.19
CA SER A 33 53.78 56.66 49.14
C SER A 33 54.45 55.46 48.47
N ARG A 34 55.76 55.50 48.23
CA ARG A 34 56.53 54.37 47.67
C ARG A 34 56.62 53.19 48.65
N ARG A 35 56.75 53.44 49.96
CA ARG A 35 56.85 52.35 50.96
C ARG A 35 55.51 51.63 51.18
N ARG A 36 54.38 52.34 51.07
CA ARG A 36 53.03 51.74 51.12
C ARG A 36 52.68 51.01 49.82
N GLY A 37 52.99 51.58 48.66
CA GLY A 37 52.78 50.92 47.36
C GLY A 37 53.60 49.63 47.21
N ILE A 38 54.88 49.63 47.62
CA ILE A 38 55.73 48.42 47.59
C ILE A 38 55.23 47.37 48.61
N GLY A 39 54.72 47.78 49.77
CA GLY A 39 54.12 46.86 50.75
C GLY A 39 52.86 46.18 50.23
N GLU A 40 51.94 46.95 49.63
CA GLU A 40 50.73 46.42 49.00
C GLU A 40 51.03 45.55 47.78
N GLU A 41 52.02 45.91 46.95
CA GLU A 41 52.43 45.07 45.80
C GLU A 41 53.08 43.76 46.23
N ILE A 42 53.89 43.75 47.31
CA ILE A 42 54.47 42.52 47.85
C ILE A 42 53.39 41.62 48.45
N GLU A 43 52.46 42.18 49.22
CA GLU A 43 51.36 41.39 49.81
C GLU A 43 50.41 40.84 48.72
N ASN A 44 50.13 41.63 47.67
CA ASN A 44 49.37 41.15 46.51
C ASN A 44 50.14 40.10 45.70
N SER A 45 51.47 40.21 45.59
CA SER A 45 52.30 39.19 44.94
C SER A 45 52.35 37.88 45.73
N GLU A 46 52.39 37.94 47.06
CA GLU A 46 52.31 36.75 47.92
C GLU A 46 50.93 36.09 47.86
N LYS A 47 49.84 36.88 47.89
CA LYS A 47 48.47 36.37 47.68
C LYS A 47 48.30 35.75 46.29
N ALA A 48 48.86 36.39 45.25
CA ALA A 48 48.84 35.85 43.89
C ALA A 48 49.65 34.55 43.76
N LYS A 49 50.81 34.43 44.42
CA LYS A 49 51.58 33.18 44.48
C LYS A 49 50.84 32.07 45.21
N ALA A 50 50.16 32.40 46.32
CA ALA A 50 49.35 31.43 47.06
C ALA A 50 48.15 30.95 46.24
N GLN A 51 47.45 31.86 45.55
CA GLN A 51 46.37 31.51 44.62
C GLN A 51 46.87 30.68 43.43
N ALA A 52 48.02 31.03 42.84
CA ALA A 52 48.59 30.25 41.74
C ALA A 52 48.97 28.83 42.16
N LYS A 53 49.45 28.66 43.40
CA LYS A 53 49.78 27.34 43.95
C LYS A 53 48.53 26.51 44.23
N ALA A 54 47.49 27.10 44.83
CA ALA A 54 46.20 26.44 45.04
C ALA A 54 45.54 26.05 43.71
N LEU A 55 45.57 26.94 42.71
CA LEU A 55 45.07 26.65 41.36
C LEU A 55 45.86 25.51 40.69
N GLY A 56 47.17 25.44 40.92
CA GLY A 56 48.00 24.34 40.43
C GLY A 56 47.61 22.98 41.02
N GLU A 57 47.36 22.93 42.34
CA GLU A 57 46.91 21.72 43.05
C GLU A 57 45.50 21.28 42.57
N ASP A 58 44.59 22.24 42.35
CA ASP A 58 43.24 21.96 41.80
C ASP A 58 43.31 21.45 40.34
N ILE A 59 44.21 21.99 39.52
CA ILE A 59 44.41 21.54 38.14
C ILE A 59 44.99 20.12 38.09
N GLU A 60 45.93 19.78 38.98
CA GLU A 60 46.47 18.43 39.06
C GLU A 60 45.41 17.41 39.51
N LYS A 61 44.59 17.78 40.50
CA LYS A 61 43.47 16.95 40.94
C LYS A 61 42.44 16.75 39.82
N ALA A 62 42.06 17.82 39.13
CA ALA A 62 41.14 17.73 37.99
C ALA A 62 41.74 16.92 36.81
N ARG A 63 43.06 16.95 36.60
CA ARG A 63 43.72 16.10 35.60
C ARG A 63 43.66 14.63 36.00
N ALA A 64 43.90 14.29 37.26
CA ALA A 64 43.83 12.92 37.75
C ALA A 64 42.40 12.36 37.61
N GLU A 65 41.39 13.12 38.05
CA GLU A 65 39.97 12.74 37.91
C GLU A 65 39.56 12.58 36.43
N ASN A 66 40.04 13.45 35.54
CA ASN A 66 39.76 13.34 34.11
C ASN A 66 40.45 12.13 33.46
N GLU A 67 41.67 11.78 33.88
CA GLU A 67 42.36 10.60 33.33
C GLU A 67 41.69 9.29 33.80
N GLU A 68 41.23 9.22 35.05
CA GLU A 68 40.39 8.10 35.53
C GLU A 68 39.07 8.02 34.74
N ARG A 69 38.38 9.14 34.56
CA ARG A 69 37.12 9.19 33.79
C ARG A 69 37.31 8.80 32.33
N LYS A 70 38.43 9.19 31.72
CA LYS A 70 38.81 8.78 30.36
C LYS A 70 39.07 7.27 30.28
N GLN A 71 39.75 6.69 31.27
CA GLN A 71 39.95 5.24 31.32
C GLN A 71 38.64 4.47 31.51
N GLN A 72 37.72 4.99 32.33
CA GLN A 72 36.39 4.42 32.50
C GLN A 72 35.60 4.44 31.19
N LEU A 73 35.56 5.60 30.51
CA LEU A 73 34.88 5.77 29.22
C LEU A 73 35.43 4.86 28.13
N LEU A 74 36.76 4.65 28.08
CA LEU A 74 37.38 3.74 27.13
C LEU A 74 36.98 2.28 27.41
N LYS A 75 36.93 1.86 28.68
CA LYS A 75 36.48 0.51 29.05
C LYS A 75 35.00 0.29 28.72
N ASP A 76 34.15 1.28 29.01
CA ASP A 76 32.72 1.21 28.70
C ASP A 76 32.50 1.18 27.18
N ALA A 77 33.24 2.00 26.42
CA ALA A 77 33.20 1.99 24.95
C ALA A 77 33.69 0.66 24.35
N GLU A 78 34.74 0.05 24.90
CA GLU A 78 35.21 -1.28 24.47
C GLU A 78 34.20 -2.39 24.80
N ALA A 79 33.56 -2.33 25.97
CA ALA A 79 32.51 -3.26 26.36
C ALA A 79 31.27 -3.12 25.47
N GLN A 80 30.86 -1.88 25.19
CA GLN A 80 29.77 -1.55 24.27
C GLN A 80 30.08 -2.05 22.85
N ALA A 81 31.28 -1.75 22.32
CA ALA A 81 31.68 -2.19 20.99
C ALA A 81 31.74 -3.72 20.84
N LYS A 82 32.13 -4.45 21.90
CA LYS A 82 32.05 -5.92 21.93
C LYS A 82 30.62 -6.43 21.98
N ALA A 83 29.74 -5.81 22.77
CA ALA A 83 28.34 -6.19 22.85
C ALA A 83 27.61 -5.92 21.51
N ASP A 84 27.86 -4.76 20.90
CA ASP A 84 27.30 -4.37 19.61
C ASP A 84 27.84 -5.28 18.50
N GLY A 85 29.14 -5.61 18.51
CA GLY A 85 29.74 -6.54 17.56
C GLY A 85 29.14 -7.96 17.65
N ALA A 86 28.90 -8.45 18.88
CA ALA A 86 28.25 -9.75 19.09
C ALA A 86 26.77 -9.72 18.67
N ALA A 87 26.05 -8.63 18.94
CA ALA A 87 24.67 -8.45 18.52
C ALA A 87 24.53 -8.36 16.99
N ILE A 88 25.44 -7.64 16.31
CA ILE A 88 25.48 -7.54 14.84
C ILE A 88 25.79 -8.91 14.22
N ALA A 89 26.73 -9.67 14.79
CA ALA A 89 27.05 -11.01 14.31
C ALA A 89 25.86 -11.98 14.49
N ALA A 90 25.20 -11.96 15.64
CA ALA A 90 24.02 -12.77 15.91
C ALA A 90 22.83 -12.38 15.01
N ALA A 91 22.60 -11.09 14.80
CA ALA A 91 21.58 -10.59 13.88
C ALA A 91 21.88 -10.98 12.43
N GLY A 92 23.13 -10.88 11.98
CA GLY A 92 23.56 -11.30 10.65
C GLY A 92 23.43 -12.81 10.42
N GLU A 93 23.71 -13.63 11.43
CA GLU A 93 23.54 -15.08 11.35
C GLU A 93 22.05 -15.48 11.33
N GLN A 94 21.21 -14.76 12.06
CA GLN A 94 19.76 -14.93 12.04
C GLN A 94 19.15 -14.46 10.72
N GLU A 95 19.65 -13.37 10.14
CA GLU A 95 19.27 -12.87 8.82
C GLU A 95 19.73 -13.83 7.70
N ALA A 96 20.92 -14.40 7.79
CA ALA A 96 21.39 -15.41 6.85
C ALA A 96 20.52 -16.68 6.89
N LYS A 97 20.15 -17.15 8.10
CA LYS A 97 19.23 -18.30 8.26
C LYS A 97 17.83 -17.99 7.71
N SER A 98 17.30 -16.81 7.99
CA SER A 98 15.98 -16.42 7.47
C SER A 98 16.00 -16.23 5.96
N LEU A 99 17.10 -15.75 5.36
CA LEU A 99 17.28 -15.69 3.91
C LEU A 99 17.30 -17.07 3.27
N ILE A 100 17.96 -18.06 3.89
CA ILE A 100 17.98 -19.45 3.40
C ILE A 100 16.59 -20.09 3.51
N GLU A 101 15.92 -19.96 4.65
CA GLU A 101 14.54 -20.48 4.81
C GLU A 101 13.55 -19.78 3.86
N ASN A 102 13.70 -18.47 3.65
CA ASN A 102 12.89 -17.73 2.69
C ASN A 102 13.20 -18.16 1.25
N ALA A 103 14.45 -18.48 0.92
CA ALA A 103 14.82 -19.01 -0.39
C ALA A 103 14.22 -20.41 -0.64
N GLU A 104 14.24 -21.30 0.36
CA GLU A 104 13.60 -22.63 0.28
C GLU A 104 12.07 -22.52 0.19
N LYS A 105 11.45 -21.61 0.97
CA LYS A 105 10.01 -21.30 0.85
C LYS A 105 9.68 -20.67 -0.50
N SER A 106 10.54 -19.78 -1.00
CA SER A 106 10.40 -19.15 -2.31
C SER A 106 10.51 -20.17 -3.43
N GLU A 107 11.41 -21.16 -3.32
CA GLU A 107 11.50 -22.29 -4.26
C GLU A 107 10.21 -23.13 -4.21
N GLY A 108 9.67 -23.39 -3.02
CA GLY A 108 8.37 -24.05 -2.86
C GLY A 108 7.22 -23.26 -3.49
N GLN A 109 7.19 -21.94 -3.30
CA GLN A 109 6.22 -21.03 -3.93
C GLN A 109 6.40 -20.96 -5.45
N LEU A 110 7.63 -20.90 -5.95
CA LEU A 110 7.95 -20.92 -7.38
C LEU A 110 7.53 -22.24 -8.00
N MET A 111 7.75 -23.38 -7.33
CA MET A 111 7.30 -24.68 -7.81
C MET A 111 5.78 -24.81 -7.80
N ALA A 112 5.09 -24.22 -6.81
CA ALA A 112 3.63 -24.13 -6.78
C ALA A 112 3.10 -23.23 -7.91
N GLN A 113 3.65 -22.03 -8.07
CA GLN A 113 3.32 -21.11 -9.16
C GLN A 113 3.63 -21.73 -10.54
N MET A 114 4.75 -22.44 -10.69
CA MET A 114 5.07 -23.19 -11.90
C MET A 114 4.07 -24.32 -12.14
N ARG A 115 3.62 -25.04 -11.10
CA ARG A 115 2.59 -26.06 -11.23
C ARG A 115 1.25 -25.46 -11.67
N ASP A 116 0.87 -24.31 -11.12
CA ASP A 116 -0.34 -23.60 -11.50
C ASP A 116 -0.24 -23.10 -12.95
N ARG A 117 0.90 -22.51 -13.33
CA ARG A 117 1.19 -22.12 -14.71
C ARG A 117 1.14 -23.28 -15.68
N VAL A 118 1.79 -24.41 -15.35
CA VAL A 118 1.79 -25.62 -16.18
C VAL A 118 0.37 -26.19 -16.29
N SER A 119 -0.44 -26.08 -15.22
CA SER A 119 -1.84 -26.53 -15.25
C SER A 119 -2.71 -25.62 -16.12
N SER A 120 -2.57 -24.30 -15.99
CA SER A 120 -3.21 -23.30 -16.86
C SER A 120 -2.79 -23.47 -18.32
N ASP A 121 -1.48 -23.56 -18.59
CA ASP A 121 -0.95 -23.82 -19.92
C ASP A 121 -1.46 -25.15 -20.49
N ALA A 122 -1.59 -26.20 -19.66
CA ALA A 122 -2.17 -27.47 -20.09
C ALA A 122 -3.65 -27.36 -20.43
N VAL A 123 -4.45 -26.66 -19.62
CA VAL A 123 -5.88 -26.39 -19.89
C VAL A 123 -6.03 -25.62 -21.18
N ARG A 124 -5.27 -24.54 -21.34
CA ARG A 124 -5.24 -23.73 -22.57
C ARG A 124 -4.82 -24.56 -23.78
N ARG A 125 -3.79 -25.39 -23.67
CA ARG A 125 -3.36 -26.30 -24.75
C ARG A 125 -4.45 -27.31 -25.12
N VAL A 126 -5.17 -27.85 -24.13
CA VAL A 126 -6.30 -28.76 -24.36
C VAL A 126 -7.43 -28.03 -25.07
N ALA A 127 -7.74 -26.79 -24.68
CA ALA A 127 -8.73 -25.97 -25.35
C ALA A 127 -8.33 -25.64 -26.80
N GLU A 128 -7.06 -25.29 -27.05
CA GLU A 128 -6.50 -25.06 -28.39
C GLU A 128 -6.58 -26.31 -29.28
N ILE A 129 -6.19 -27.48 -28.76
CA ILE A 129 -6.30 -28.76 -29.49
C ILE A 129 -7.77 -29.10 -29.75
N THR A 130 -8.65 -28.89 -28.77
CA THR A 130 -10.09 -29.13 -28.92
C THR A 130 -10.68 -28.21 -30.00
N ALA A 131 -10.27 -26.94 -30.02
CA ALA A 131 -10.64 -25.99 -31.04
C ALA A 131 -10.16 -26.43 -32.43
N GLU A 132 -8.92 -26.91 -32.55
CA GLU A 132 -8.36 -27.41 -33.81
C GLU A 132 -9.11 -28.65 -34.33
N VAL A 133 -9.47 -29.58 -33.44
CA VAL A 133 -10.28 -30.76 -33.77
C VAL A 133 -11.68 -30.36 -34.24
N LEU A 134 -12.32 -29.39 -33.57
CA LEU A 134 -13.64 -28.89 -33.96
C LEU A 134 -13.62 -28.10 -35.28
N ARG A 135 -12.52 -27.42 -35.60
CA ARG A 135 -12.31 -26.76 -36.91
C ARG A 135 -12.19 -27.79 -38.03
N ASN A 136 -11.39 -28.84 -37.84
CA ASN A 136 -11.05 -29.82 -38.87
C ASN A 136 -12.06 -30.98 -39.01
N GLY A 137 -12.95 -31.16 -38.04
CA GLY A 137 -13.97 -32.23 -38.06
C GLY A 137 -15.21 -31.91 -38.89
N SER A 138 -15.86 -32.96 -39.41
CA SER A 138 -17.09 -32.89 -40.20
C SER A 138 -18.33 -32.76 -39.30
N PHE A 139 -18.54 -31.57 -38.72
CA PHE A 139 -19.65 -31.29 -37.79
C PHE A 139 -20.70 -30.31 -38.35
N GLU A 140 -21.05 -30.43 -39.63
CA GLU A 140 -21.94 -29.48 -40.32
C GLU A 140 -23.32 -29.35 -39.64
N ASP A 141 -23.98 -30.47 -39.31
CA ASP A 141 -25.29 -30.46 -38.64
C ASP A 141 -25.24 -29.78 -37.25
N SER A 142 -24.16 -29.98 -36.49
CA SER A 142 -23.98 -29.37 -35.17
C SER A 142 -23.65 -27.87 -35.26
N LYS A 143 -22.88 -27.46 -36.28
CA LYS A 143 -22.60 -26.04 -36.54
C LYS A 143 -23.88 -25.30 -36.95
N GLN A 144 -24.73 -25.93 -37.76
CA GLN A 144 -26.00 -25.35 -38.18
C GLN A 144 -27.01 -25.25 -37.02
N ALA A 145 -27.08 -26.27 -36.15
CA ALA A 145 -27.89 -26.21 -34.93
C ALA A 145 -27.50 -25.06 -33.99
N LEU A 146 -26.21 -24.70 -33.91
CA LEU A 146 -25.74 -23.55 -33.12
C LEU A 146 -26.17 -22.21 -33.73
N ASN A 147 -26.14 -22.09 -35.06
CA ASN A 147 -26.63 -20.90 -35.75
C ASN A 147 -28.14 -20.72 -35.55
N ASP A 148 -28.93 -21.79 -35.71
CA ASP A 148 -30.37 -21.76 -35.47
C ASP A 148 -30.70 -21.36 -34.03
N LYS A 149 -29.98 -21.94 -33.05
CA LYS A 149 -30.14 -21.60 -31.63
C LYS A 149 -29.77 -20.14 -31.34
N PHE A 150 -28.71 -19.62 -31.97
CA PHE A 150 -28.35 -18.20 -31.86
C PHE A 150 -29.48 -17.30 -32.37
N ILE A 151 -30.04 -17.60 -33.55
CA ILE A 151 -31.11 -16.81 -34.17
C ILE A 151 -32.40 -16.84 -33.32
N GLU A 152 -32.68 -17.95 -32.65
CA GLU A 152 -33.83 -18.04 -31.74
C GLU A 152 -33.62 -17.19 -30.47
N GLN A 153 -32.45 -17.29 -29.84
CA GLN A 153 -32.14 -16.58 -28.59
C GLN A 153 -31.92 -15.06 -28.77
N ILE A 154 -31.32 -14.65 -29.90
CA ILE A 154 -30.91 -13.25 -30.11
C ILE A 154 -32.11 -12.29 -30.10
N LYS A 155 -33.30 -12.77 -30.49
CA LYS A 155 -34.53 -11.97 -30.51
C LYS A 155 -34.94 -11.46 -29.12
N GLU A 156 -34.66 -12.23 -28.07
CA GLU A 156 -35.00 -11.85 -26.69
C GLU A 156 -33.89 -11.06 -26.01
N LEU A 157 -32.64 -11.20 -26.48
CA LEU A 157 -31.45 -10.60 -25.87
C LEU A 157 -31.04 -9.26 -26.46
N VAL A 158 -31.37 -8.99 -27.73
CA VAL A 158 -31.05 -7.70 -28.36
C VAL A 158 -31.88 -6.61 -27.72
N SER A 159 -31.21 -5.79 -26.92
CA SER A 159 -31.73 -4.54 -26.38
C SER A 159 -30.77 -3.41 -26.71
N ALA A 160 -31.28 -2.25 -27.11
CA ALA A 160 -30.45 -1.07 -27.30
C ALA A 160 -29.90 -0.61 -25.95
N MET A 161 -28.58 -0.60 -25.81
CA MET A 161 -27.91 -0.06 -24.63
C MET A 161 -28.03 1.48 -24.61
N PRO A 162 -27.82 2.15 -23.46
CA PRO A 162 -27.88 3.60 -23.38
C PRO A 162 -26.98 4.30 -24.43
N SER A 163 -25.77 3.80 -24.64
CA SER A 163 -24.86 4.23 -25.70
C SER A 163 -25.46 4.09 -27.11
N ASP A 164 -26.12 2.97 -27.38
CA ASP A 164 -26.73 2.68 -28.67
C ASP A 164 -27.86 3.66 -28.96
N ILE A 165 -28.70 3.95 -27.96
CA ILE A 165 -29.80 4.92 -28.06
C ILE A 165 -29.26 6.33 -28.36
N LEU A 166 -28.17 6.73 -27.71
CA LEU A 166 -27.51 8.03 -27.96
C LEU A 166 -26.94 8.10 -29.38
N ASN A 167 -26.22 7.06 -29.82
CA ASN A 167 -25.66 6.97 -31.16
C ASN A 167 -26.75 6.97 -32.26
N MET A 168 -27.88 6.29 -32.02
CA MET A 168 -29.04 6.33 -32.92
C MET A 168 -29.61 7.74 -33.08
N ASN A 169 -29.66 8.51 -32.00
CA ASN A 169 -30.18 9.87 -32.03
C ASN A 169 -29.24 10.86 -32.73
N GLU A 170 -27.92 10.70 -32.57
CA GLU A 170 -26.92 11.61 -33.16
C GLU A 170 -26.52 11.25 -34.60
N LEU A 171 -26.17 9.97 -34.84
CA LEU A 171 -25.56 9.53 -36.10
C LEU A 171 -26.57 8.90 -37.08
N LYS A 172 -27.78 8.59 -36.61
CA LYS A 172 -28.82 7.88 -37.39
C LYS A 172 -28.31 6.61 -38.07
N LYS A 173 -27.26 5.96 -37.57
CA LYS A 173 -26.75 4.65 -38.02
C LYS A 173 -26.02 3.95 -36.89
N LEU A 174 -26.27 2.65 -36.75
CA LEU A 174 -25.46 1.71 -35.98
C LEU A 174 -25.00 0.65 -36.97
N ASP A 175 -23.69 0.48 -37.07
CA ASP A 175 -23.09 -0.56 -37.89
C ASP A 175 -23.04 -1.86 -37.10
N ILE A 176 -23.56 -2.92 -37.72
CA ILE A 176 -23.63 -4.24 -37.13
C ILE A 176 -22.71 -5.15 -37.90
N SER A 177 -21.72 -5.72 -37.22
CA SER A 177 -20.82 -6.72 -37.76
C SER A 177 -21.29 -8.10 -37.31
N ILE A 178 -21.51 -9.00 -38.26
CA ILE A 178 -21.82 -10.40 -38.00
C ILE A 178 -20.65 -11.22 -38.51
N LYS A 179 -20.05 -12.00 -37.63
CA LYS A 179 -18.97 -12.94 -37.93
C LYS A 179 -19.45 -14.37 -37.75
N SER A 180 -19.19 -15.20 -38.75
CA SER A 180 -19.62 -16.61 -38.77
C SER A 180 -18.54 -17.50 -39.40
N ALA A 181 -18.48 -18.75 -38.93
CA ALA A 181 -17.51 -19.76 -39.41
C ALA A 181 -17.75 -20.20 -40.86
N GLN A 182 -19.01 -20.15 -41.29
CA GLN A 182 -19.46 -20.47 -42.64
C GLN A 182 -20.45 -19.38 -43.06
N PRO A 183 -20.54 -19.06 -44.37
CA PRO A 183 -21.48 -18.05 -44.83
C PRO A 183 -22.90 -18.44 -44.45
N LEU A 184 -23.54 -17.59 -43.65
CA LEU A 184 -24.95 -17.69 -43.30
C LEU A 184 -25.80 -17.80 -44.58
N SER A 185 -26.79 -18.69 -44.57
CA SER A 185 -27.74 -18.82 -45.67
C SER A 185 -28.56 -17.55 -45.85
N ASP A 186 -29.07 -17.32 -47.05
CA ASP A 186 -29.91 -16.16 -47.36
C ASP A 186 -31.15 -16.08 -46.44
N GLU A 187 -31.65 -17.22 -45.95
CA GLU A 187 -32.81 -17.30 -45.07
C GLU A 187 -32.48 -16.92 -43.62
N GLU A 188 -31.31 -17.34 -43.12
CA GLU A 188 -30.78 -16.94 -41.81
C GLU A 188 -30.43 -15.44 -41.79
N MET A 189 -29.75 -14.96 -42.83
CA MET A 189 -29.45 -13.54 -42.99
C MET A 189 -30.73 -12.71 -43.03
N LYS A 190 -31.78 -13.18 -43.69
CA LYS A 190 -33.06 -12.49 -43.74
C LYS A 190 -33.77 -12.46 -42.39
N LYS A 191 -33.72 -13.56 -41.61
CA LYS A 191 -34.26 -13.60 -40.24
C LYS A 191 -33.50 -12.66 -39.30
N LEU A 192 -32.17 -12.69 -39.32
CA LEU A 192 -31.32 -11.77 -38.55
C LEU A 192 -31.60 -10.33 -38.93
N THR A 193 -31.59 -10.02 -40.24
CA THR A 193 -31.90 -8.68 -40.75
C THR A 193 -33.33 -8.26 -40.35
N GLN A 194 -34.31 -9.15 -40.31
CA GLN A 194 -35.67 -8.81 -39.87
C GLN A 194 -35.74 -8.50 -38.36
N ILE A 195 -35.03 -9.27 -37.53
CA ILE A 195 -34.93 -9.03 -36.07
C ILE A 195 -34.21 -7.69 -35.82
N ILE A 196 -33.19 -7.39 -36.62
CA ILE A 196 -32.31 -6.23 -36.46
C ILE A 196 -32.91 -4.95 -37.07
N CYS A 197 -33.56 -5.02 -38.24
CA CYS A 197 -34.08 -3.85 -38.98
C CYS A 197 -35.36 -3.26 -38.41
N GLU A 198 -36.00 -3.91 -37.43
CA GLU A 198 -36.98 -3.21 -36.58
C GLU A 198 -36.28 -2.20 -35.64
N THR A 199 -34.94 -2.23 -35.52
CA THR A 199 -34.17 -1.43 -34.55
C THR A 199 -32.93 -0.71 -35.13
N PHE A 200 -32.24 -1.18 -36.17
CA PHE A 200 -30.92 -0.64 -36.62
C PHE A 200 -30.71 -0.63 -38.17
N ILE A 201 -29.66 0.06 -38.66
CA ILE A 201 -29.65 0.71 -40.00
C ILE A 201 -28.68 0.12 -41.05
N SER A 202 -27.60 -0.60 -40.66
CA SER A 202 -26.69 -1.30 -41.60
C SER A 202 -26.14 -2.60 -40.99
N CYS A 203 -26.16 -3.69 -41.76
CA CYS A 203 -25.62 -4.99 -41.35
C CYS A 203 -24.57 -5.47 -42.36
N HIS A 204 -23.39 -5.82 -41.87
CA HIS A 204 -22.27 -6.35 -42.62
C HIS A 204 -21.96 -7.77 -42.13
N ASN A 205 -21.94 -8.74 -43.04
CA ASN A 205 -21.57 -10.12 -42.74
C ASN A 205 -20.15 -10.38 -43.25
N GLU A 206 -19.26 -10.80 -42.35
CA GLU A 206 -17.91 -11.22 -42.64
C GLU A 206 -17.74 -12.70 -42.26
N VAL A 207 -17.18 -13.49 -43.17
CA VAL A 207 -16.79 -14.87 -42.87
C VAL A 207 -15.41 -14.83 -42.23
N ASP A 208 -15.32 -15.25 -40.98
CA ASP A 208 -14.09 -15.21 -40.19
C ASP A 208 -13.65 -16.64 -39.88
N SER A 209 -12.46 -17.02 -40.36
CA SER A 209 -11.89 -18.36 -40.19
C SER A 209 -11.51 -18.69 -38.75
N ASP A 210 -11.41 -17.68 -37.87
CA ASP A 210 -11.10 -17.91 -36.46
C ASP A 210 -12.33 -18.45 -35.69
N VAL A 211 -13.53 -18.22 -36.22
CA VAL A 211 -14.78 -18.74 -35.66
C VAL A 211 -14.90 -20.24 -35.99
N ILE A 212 -14.96 -21.08 -34.96
CA ILE A 212 -15.02 -22.55 -35.10
C ILE A 212 -16.42 -23.02 -35.53
N GLY A 213 -17.45 -22.37 -34.97
CA GLY A 213 -18.88 -22.63 -35.18
C GLY A 213 -19.72 -21.69 -34.31
N GLY A 214 -20.97 -21.44 -34.72
CA GLY A 214 -21.84 -20.42 -34.13
C GLY A 214 -21.67 -19.04 -34.77
N VAL A 215 -22.35 -18.04 -34.21
CA VAL A 215 -22.39 -16.66 -34.71
C VAL A 215 -21.90 -15.71 -33.61
N ARG A 216 -21.07 -14.74 -34.00
CA ARG A 216 -20.72 -13.58 -33.18
C ARG A 216 -21.29 -12.35 -33.85
N MET A 217 -22.12 -11.60 -33.14
CA MET A 217 -22.68 -10.34 -33.61
C MET A 217 -22.19 -9.20 -32.73
N GLN A 218 -21.74 -8.12 -33.34
CA GLN A 218 -21.33 -6.90 -32.65
C GLN A 218 -22.19 -5.73 -33.08
N VAL A 219 -22.75 -5.03 -32.11
CA VAL A 219 -23.55 -3.81 -32.26
C VAL A 219 -22.87 -2.71 -31.44
N GLY A 220 -22.18 -1.78 -32.12
CA GLY A 220 -21.32 -0.81 -31.44
C GLY A 220 -20.24 -1.51 -30.60
N ASP A 221 -20.21 -1.22 -29.30
CA ASP A 221 -19.28 -1.85 -28.35
C ASP A 221 -19.81 -3.18 -27.77
N THR A 222 -21.08 -3.49 -28.00
CA THR A 222 -21.77 -4.66 -27.43
C THR A 222 -21.60 -5.88 -28.35
N VAL A 223 -21.05 -6.95 -27.80
CA VAL A 223 -20.80 -8.22 -28.45
C VAL A 223 -21.80 -9.26 -27.91
N TYR A 224 -22.47 -9.92 -28.84
CA TYR A 224 -23.33 -11.08 -28.65
C TYR A 224 -22.59 -12.29 -29.22
N ASP A 225 -21.95 -13.08 -28.36
CA ASP A 225 -21.09 -14.18 -28.77
C ASP A 225 -21.72 -15.52 -28.40
N GLY A 226 -22.22 -16.25 -29.39
CA GLY A 226 -22.67 -17.64 -29.26
C GLY A 226 -21.69 -18.62 -29.89
N THR A 227 -20.44 -18.24 -30.08
CA THR A 227 -19.44 -19.08 -30.75
C THR A 227 -18.86 -20.14 -29.82
N LEU A 228 -18.52 -21.30 -30.40
CA LEU A 228 -17.82 -22.36 -29.67
C LEU A 228 -16.44 -21.93 -29.18
N ALA A 229 -15.77 -21.04 -29.94
CA ALA A 229 -14.47 -20.50 -29.56
C ALA A 229 -14.56 -19.71 -28.25
N HIS A 230 -15.53 -18.79 -28.16
CA HIS A 230 -15.79 -18.04 -26.94
C HIS A 230 -16.17 -18.93 -25.77
N THR A 231 -17.01 -19.93 -26.02
CA THR A 231 -17.42 -20.86 -24.96
C THR A 231 -16.26 -21.68 -24.41
N LEU A 232 -15.35 -22.14 -25.27
CA LEU A 232 -14.12 -22.84 -24.86
C LEU A 232 -13.16 -21.93 -24.09
N ASP A 233 -13.05 -20.67 -24.48
CA ASP A 233 -12.20 -19.69 -23.78
C ASP A 233 -12.74 -19.42 -22.37
N ARG A 234 -14.06 -19.21 -22.23
CA ARG A 234 -14.73 -19.07 -20.92
C ARG A 234 -14.57 -20.30 -20.05
N LEU A 235 -14.73 -21.49 -20.62
CA LEU A 235 -14.47 -22.74 -19.91
C LEU A 235 -13.02 -22.84 -19.45
N SER A 236 -12.06 -22.41 -20.27
CA SER A 236 -10.65 -22.44 -19.91
C SER A 236 -10.37 -21.50 -18.73
N GLN A 237 -10.94 -20.29 -18.75
CA GLN A 237 -10.84 -19.32 -17.66
C GLN A 237 -11.54 -19.83 -16.38
N ASP A 238 -12.76 -20.35 -16.49
CA ASP A 238 -13.50 -20.93 -15.35
C ASP A 238 -12.74 -22.13 -14.77
N VAL A 239 -12.14 -22.98 -15.60
CA VAL A 239 -11.29 -24.07 -15.14
C VAL A 239 -10.02 -23.53 -14.52
N GLU A 240 -9.36 -22.50 -15.03
CA GLU A 240 -8.19 -21.89 -14.39
C GLU A 240 -8.54 -21.33 -12.99
N ASP A 241 -9.65 -20.62 -12.88
CA ASP A 241 -10.14 -20.08 -11.61
C ASP A 241 -10.62 -21.18 -10.64
N ASN A 242 -11.14 -22.30 -11.14
CA ASN A 242 -11.56 -23.46 -10.33
C ASN A 242 -10.46 -24.51 -10.08
N THR A 243 -9.40 -24.57 -10.89
CA THR A 243 -8.24 -25.45 -10.68
C THR A 243 -7.38 -24.86 -9.57
N ARG A 244 -7.35 -23.53 -9.43
CA ARG A 244 -6.95 -22.87 -8.18
C ARG A 244 -7.76 -23.40 -6.99
N GLN A 245 -9.01 -23.84 -7.15
CA GLN A 245 -9.93 -24.27 -6.09
C GLN A 245 -9.85 -25.75 -5.66
N SER A 246 -9.18 -26.64 -6.40
CA SER A 246 -9.24 -28.09 -6.18
C SER A 246 -7.90 -28.81 -6.27
N ASP A 247 -7.27 -28.99 -5.12
CA ASP A 247 -5.94 -29.61 -4.97
C ASP A 247 -5.97 -31.16 -4.95
N SER A 248 -7.05 -31.80 -5.42
CA SER A 248 -7.20 -33.25 -5.32
C SER A 248 -7.35 -33.95 -6.67
N GLN A 249 -6.23 -34.55 -7.08
CA GLN A 249 -6.07 -35.61 -8.06
C GLN A 249 -6.05 -35.19 -9.54
N MET A 250 -4.86 -35.30 -10.14
CA MET A 250 -4.57 -35.38 -11.59
C MET A 250 -5.43 -36.39 -12.39
N ARG A 251 -6.27 -37.20 -11.72
CA ARG A 251 -7.37 -37.94 -12.33
C ARG A 251 -8.63 -37.10 -12.15
N SER A 252 -9.04 -36.26 -13.09
CA SER A 252 -8.66 -36.16 -14.48
C SER A 252 -9.04 -34.73 -14.88
N ILE A 253 -8.05 -33.87 -15.13
CA ILE A 253 -8.30 -32.54 -15.74
C ILE A 253 -9.16 -32.74 -17.00
N ALA A 254 -8.94 -33.84 -17.72
CA ALA A 254 -9.77 -34.23 -18.85
C ALA A 254 -11.23 -34.58 -18.47
N ASP A 255 -11.52 -35.18 -17.31
CA ASP A 255 -12.89 -35.49 -16.86
C ASP A 255 -13.60 -34.23 -16.35
N GLY A 256 -12.85 -33.32 -15.71
CA GLY A 256 -13.34 -32.00 -15.31
C GLY A 256 -13.68 -31.14 -16.52
N ILE A 257 -12.76 -31.05 -17.49
CA ILE A 257 -13.00 -30.40 -18.78
C ILE A 257 -14.16 -31.08 -19.50
N LYS A 258 -14.25 -32.42 -19.49
CA LYS A 258 -15.36 -33.15 -20.12
C LYS A 258 -16.70 -32.86 -19.44
N GLN A 259 -16.78 -32.86 -18.12
CA GLN A 259 -18.00 -32.50 -17.38
C GLN A 259 -18.41 -31.04 -17.62
N GLN A 260 -17.45 -30.14 -17.73
CA GLN A 260 -17.76 -28.75 -18.05
C GLN A 260 -18.17 -28.57 -19.53
N LEU A 261 -17.51 -29.27 -20.46
CA LEU A 261 -17.92 -29.35 -21.86
C LEU A 261 -19.33 -29.94 -22.01
N GLU A 262 -19.71 -30.94 -21.21
CA GLU A 262 -21.07 -31.51 -21.19
C GLU A 262 -22.13 -30.51 -20.68
N LYS A 263 -21.72 -29.51 -19.89
CA LYS A 263 -22.59 -28.42 -19.40
C LYS A 263 -22.69 -27.24 -20.35
N VAL A 264 -21.91 -27.22 -21.44
CA VAL A 264 -22.00 -26.17 -22.46
C VAL A 264 -23.33 -26.30 -23.18
N ASN A 265 -24.30 -25.54 -22.71
CA ASN A 265 -25.43 -25.14 -23.50
C ASN A 265 -24.94 -23.93 -24.31
N GLY A 266 -24.99 -23.98 -25.64
CA GLY A 266 -24.57 -22.86 -26.51
C GLY A 266 -25.48 -21.65 -26.33
N ASP A 267 -25.38 -21.01 -25.18
CA ASP A 267 -26.12 -19.82 -24.77
C ASP A 267 -25.29 -18.60 -25.16
N ILE A 268 -25.98 -17.54 -25.59
CA ILE A 268 -25.32 -16.32 -26.04
C ILE A 268 -24.78 -15.55 -24.83
N ASP A 269 -23.48 -15.27 -24.82
CA ASP A 269 -22.87 -14.34 -23.87
C ASP A 269 -22.94 -12.92 -24.43
N VAL A 270 -23.44 -11.98 -23.64
CA VAL A 270 -23.59 -10.58 -24.01
C VAL A 270 -22.68 -9.73 -23.15
N PHE A 271 -21.74 -9.02 -23.77
CA PHE A 271 -20.78 -8.18 -23.07
C PHE A 271 -20.30 -7.01 -23.92
N GLN A 272 -19.71 -6.01 -23.27
CA GLN A 272 -19.06 -4.91 -23.99
C GLN A 272 -17.56 -5.11 -24.03
N THR A 273 -16.98 -4.80 -25.18
CA THR A 273 -15.53 -4.83 -25.39
C THR A 273 -15.00 -3.45 -25.76
N GLY A 274 -13.78 -3.18 -25.33
CA GLY A 274 -12.94 -2.10 -25.82
C GLY A 274 -11.64 -2.65 -26.40
N GLU A 275 -10.78 -1.74 -26.83
CA GLU A 275 -9.46 -2.05 -27.38
C GLU A 275 -8.38 -1.21 -26.67
N VAL A 276 -7.26 -1.84 -26.32
CA VAL A 276 -6.11 -1.15 -25.72
C VAL A 276 -5.49 -0.22 -26.75
N LEU A 277 -5.54 1.10 -26.50
CA LEU A 277 -4.90 2.12 -27.32
C LEU A 277 -3.43 2.30 -26.97
N THR A 278 -3.13 2.39 -25.67
CA THR A 278 -1.78 2.65 -25.17
C THR A 278 -1.60 1.98 -23.82
N LEU A 279 -0.40 1.48 -23.57
CA LEU A 279 -0.01 0.83 -22.32
C LEU A 279 1.31 1.42 -21.81
N GLY A 280 1.37 1.81 -20.55
CA GLY A 280 2.61 2.30 -19.93
C GLY A 280 2.49 2.45 -18.41
N ASP A 281 3.54 2.07 -17.69
CA ASP A 281 3.69 2.30 -16.24
C ASP A 281 2.47 1.88 -15.39
N GLY A 282 1.82 0.75 -15.75
CA GLY A 282 0.64 0.23 -15.04
C GLY A 282 -0.67 0.96 -15.34
N ILE A 283 -0.68 1.84 -16.35
CA ILE A 283 -1.88 2.51 -16.87
C ILE A 283 -2.11 2.11 -18.31
N CYS A 284 -3.38 1.92 -18.62
CA CYS A 284 -3.89 1.56 -19.93
C CYS A 284 -4.93 2.59 -20.36
N ARG A 285 -4.90 3.00 -21.62
CA ARG A 285 -6.02 3.73 -22.24
C ARG A 285 -6.76 2.78 -23.15
N VAL A 286 -8.07 2.71 -22.98
CA VAL A 286 -8.95 1.80 -23.71
C VAL A 286 -9.95 2.61 -24.53
N SER A 287 -10.14 2.28 -25.80
CA SER A 287 -11.21 2.83 -26.64
C SER A 287 -12.49 1.99 -26.51
N GLY A 288 -13.63 2.59 -26.87
CA GLY A 288 -14.93 1.94 -26.74
C GLY A 288 -15.43 1.94 -25.29
N LEU A 289 -16.13 0.88 -24.90
CA LEU A 289 -16.73 0.71 -23.58
C LEU A 289 -17.67 1.88 -23.19
N ALA A 290 -18.53 2.32 -24.11
CA ALA A 290 -19.35 3.52 -23.93
C ALA A 290 -20.23 3.56 -22.66
N ASP A 291 -20.65 2.41 -22.12
CA ASP A 291 -21.46 2.34 -20.89
C ASP A 291 -20.65 1.99 -19.62
N VAL A 292 -19.32 2.08 -19.67
CA VAL A 292 -18.48 1.76 -18.51
C VAL A 292 -18.63 2.79 -17.39
N MET A 293 -18.55 2.32 -16.15
CA MET A 293 -18.69 3.16 -14.96
C MET A 293 -17.32 3.50 -14.35
N ALA A 294 -17.24 4.65 -13.67
CA ALA A 294 -16.09 4.97 -12.86
C ALA A 294 -15.94 3.96 -11.71
N GLY A 295 -14.73 3.46 -11.47
CA GLY A 295 -14.47 2.40 -10.48
C GLY A 295 -14.89 1.00 -10.93
N GLU A 296 -15.36 0.84 -12.16
CA GLU A 296 -15.68 -0.47 -12.71
C GLU A 296 -14.43 -1.31 -12.95
N MET A 297 -14.54 -2.61 -12.72
CA MET A 297 -13.51 -3.59 -13.04
C MET A 297 -13.59 -3.98 -14.51
N LEU A 298 -12.44 -4.00 -15.17
CA LEU A 298 -12.27 -4.51 -16.52
C LEU A 298 -11.39 -5.75 -16.48
N GLU A 299 -11.63 -6.64 -17.43
CA GLU A 299 -10.88 -7.88 -17.61
C GLU A 299 -10.08 -7.82 -18.90
N PHE A 300 -8.79 -8.08 -18.78
CA PHE A 300 -7.81 -8.08 -19.85
C PHE A 300 -7.38 -9.53 -20.18
N PRO A 301 -6.77 -9.75 -21.35
CA PRO A 301 -6.26 -11.06 -21.72
C PRO A 301 -5.33 -11.65 -20.64
N GLY A 302 -5.47 -12.95 -20.41
CA GLY A 302 -4.73 -13.67 -19.36
C GLY A 302 -5.28 -13.44 -17.94
N GLY A 303 -6.52 -12.96 -17.80
CA GLY A 303 -7.20 -12.80 -16.51
C GLY A 303 -6.69 -11.62 -15.68
N LEU A 304 -5.91 -10.71 -16.27
CA LEU A 304 -5.48 -9.49 -15.59
C LEU A 304 -6.69 -8.57 -15.40
N LYS A 305 -6.82 -8.02 -14.19
CA LYS A 305 -7.89 -7.09 -13.86
C LYS A 305 -7.37 -5.66 -13.93
N GLY A 306 -8.22 -4.74 -14.37
CA GLY A 306 -7.98 -3.30 -14.29
C GLY A 306 -9.16 -2.59 -13.65
N MET A 307 -8.92 -1.39 -13.13
CA MET A 307 -9.95 -0.54 -12.57
C MET A 307 -10.04 0.75 -13.36
N VAL A 308 -11.26 1.12 -13.75
CA VAL A 308 -11.53 2.39 -14.44
C VAL A 308 -11.33 3.55 -13.48
N GLN A 309 -10.45 4.48 -13.84
CA GLN A 309 -10.19 5.71 -13.09
C GLN A 309 -10.67 6.97 -13.80
N ASP A 310 -10.47 7.06 -15.12
CA ASP A 310 -10.84 8.25 -15.91
C ASP A 310 -11.80 7.87 -17.03
N LEU A 311 -12.81 8.71 -17.25
CA LEU A 311 -13.75 8.63 -18.36
C LEU A 311 -13.55 9.87 -19.24
N ASP A 312 -12.71 9.75 -20.27
CA ASP A 312 -12.52 10.80 -21.26
C ASP A 312 -13.56 10.66 -22.39
N LYS A 313 -13.68 11.72 -23.20
CA LYS A 313 -14.64 11.75 -24.32
C LYS A 313 -14.45 10.59 -25.33
N ASN A 314 -13.21 10.16 -25.54
CA ASN A 314 -12.85 9.21 -26.60
C ASN A 314 -12.13 7.95 -26.09
N ASN A 315 -11.79 7.88 -24.80
CA ASN A 315 -11.05 6.77 -24.21
C ASN A 315 -11.32 6.69 -22.71
N VAL A 316 -10.94 5.57 -22.13
CA VAL A 316 -11.11 5.24 -20.72
C VAL A 316 -9.73 5.01 -20.12
N GLY A 317 -9.41 5.73 -19.05
CA GLY A 317 -8.18 5.55 -18.30
C GLY A 317 -8.34 4.43 -17.27
N VAL A 318 -7.54 3.38 -17.39
CA VAL A 318 -7.63 2.16 -16.59
C VAL A 318 -6.31 1.95 -15.87
N VAL A 319 -6.36 1.72 -14.56
CA VAL A 319 -5.18 1.30 -13.78
C VAL A 319 -5.14 -0.23 -13.70
N LEU A 320 -3.99 -0.83 -13.96
CA LEU A 320 -3.83 -2.29 -14.03
C LEU A 320 -3.49 -2.88 -12.65
N LEU A 321 -4.24 -3.89 -12.23
CA LEU A 321 -4.17 -4.50 -10.90
C LEU A 321 -3.37 -5.81 -10.95
N GLY A 322 -2.12 -5.72 -11.41
CA GLY A 322 -1.22 -6.88 -11.49
C GLY A 322 -0.14 -6.74 -12.57
N PRO A 323 0.63 -7.81 -12.83
CA PRO A 323 1.64 -7.83 -13.87
C PRO A 323 1.03 -7.61 -15.25
N PHE A 324 1.53 -6.63 -15.99
CA PHE A 324 0.97 -6.20 -17.29
C PHE A 324 1.92 -6.39 -18.48
N GLY A 325 3.09 -7.00 -18.27
CA GLY A 325 4.12 -7.12 -19.31
C GLY A 325 3.75 -7.99 -20.52
N HIS A 326 2.65 -8.76 -20.43
CA HIS A 326 2.12 -9.55 -21.53
C HIS A 326 1.09 -8.82 -22.40
N LEU A 327 0.60 -7.67 -21.95
CA LEU A 327 -0.39 -6.88 -22.70
C LEU A 327 0.25 -6.10 -23.84
N GLN A 328 -0.51 -5.91 -24.92
CA GLN A 328 -0.12 -5.18 -26.12
C GLN A 328 -1.20 -4.19 -26.55
N GLU A 329 -0.80 -3.19 -27.34
CA GLU A 329 -1.76 -2.34 -28.05
C GLU A 329 -2.58 -3.18 -29.04
N GLY A 330 -3.87 -2.91 -29.11
CA GLY A 330 -4.83 -3.70 -29.87
C GLY A 330 -5.48 -4.86 -29.09
N ASP A 331 -5.03 -5.14 -27.86
CA ASP A 331 -5.67 -6.17 -27.04
C ASP A 331 -7.12 -5.82 -26.71
N SER A 332 -8.00 -6.82 -26.77
CA SER A 332 -9.42 -6.67 -26.43
C SER A 332 -9.61 -6.66 -24.92
N VAL A 333 -10.39 -5.69 -24.42
CA VAL A 333 -10.69 -5.51 -23.00
C VAL A 333 -12.16 -5.71 -22.76
N ARG A 334 -12.53 -6.56 -21.80
CA ARG A 334 -13.91 -6.88 -21.49
C ARG A 334 -14.41 -6.11 -20.28
N ARG A 335 -15.65 -5.63 -20.37
CA ARG A 335 -16.39 -5.05 -19.25
C ARG A 335 -16.97 -6.13 -18.33
N THR A 336 -16.84 -5.97 -17.01
CA THR A 336 -17.40 -6.91 -16.04
C THR A 336 -18.78 -6.53 -15.51
N GLY A 337 -19.19 -5.25 -15.62
CA GLY A 337 -20.42 -4.72 -15.05
C GLY A 337 -20.37 -4.52 -13.54
N ARG A 338 -19.23 -4.77 -12.89
CA ARG A 338 -19.07 -4.75 -11.44
C ARG A 338 -18.01 -3.75 -11.03
N ILE A 339 -18.27 -3.02 -9.95
CA ILE A 339 -17.24 -2.23 -9.27
C ILE A 339 -16.19 -3.19 -8.72
N VAL A 340 -14.96 -2.72 -8.52
CA VAL A 340 -13.91 -3.54 -7.92
C VAL A 340 -14.36 -4.09 -6.57
N GLU A 341 -14.40 -5.42 -6.47
CA GLU A 341 -14.79 -6.18 -5.30
C GLU A 341 -13.66 -7.13 -4.88
N VAL A 342 -13.58 -7.38 -3.58
CA VAL A 342 -12.67 -8.37 -2.99
C VAL A 342 -13.43 -9.46 -2.26
N PRO A 343 -12.91 -10.70 -2.22
CA PRO A 343 -13.49 -11.75 -1.40
C PRO A 343 -13.47 -11.32 0.07
N VAL A 344 -14.52 -11.68 0.81
CA VAL A 344 -14.65 -11.44 2.25
C VAL A 344 -15.17 -12.70 2.95
N GLY A 345 -14.98 -12.81 4.27
CA GLY A 345 -15.45 -13.96 5.05
C GLY A 345 -14.40 -14.59 5.96
N ASP A 346 -14.88 -15.48 6.84
CA ASP A 346 -14.06 -16.19 7.83
C ASP A 346 -12.91 -16.99 7.20
N ALA A 347 -13.07 -17.43 5.95
CA ALA A 347 -12.04 -18.19 5.21
C ALA A 347 -10.73 -17.41 4.98
N LEU A 348 -10.74 -16.08 5.14
CA LEU A 348 -9.55 -15.23 5.06
C LEU A 348 -8.74 -15.21 6.35
N ILE A 349 -9.33 -15.57 7.49
CA ILE A 349 -8.65 -15.55 8.78
C ILE A 349 -7.48 -16.55 8.75
N GLY A 350 -6.28 -16.08 9.12
CA GLY A 350 -5.06 -16.88 9.07
C GLY A 350 -4.39 -16.98 7.69
N ARG A 351 -4.91 -16.24 6.71
CA ARG A 351 -4.37 -16.18 5.34
C ARG A 351 -3.55 -14.93 5.10
N VAL A 352 -2.63 -15.03 4.14
CA VAL A 352 -1.96 -13.88 3.53
C VAL A 352 -2.47 -13.75 2.10
N VAL A 353 -3.01 -12.58 1.77
CA VAL A 353 -3.61 -12.28 0.46
C VAL A 353 -3.00 -11.03 -0.16
N ASP A 354 -3.07 -10.94 -1.49
CA ASP A 354 -2.79 -9.71 -2.23
C ASP A 354 -3.91 -8.68 -2.08
N ALA A 355 -3.77 -7.52 -2.72
CA ALA A 355 -4.78 -6.46 -2.68
C ALA A 355 -6.10 -6.81 -3.39
N MET A 356 -6.12 -7.85 -4.23
CA MET A 356 -7.33 -8.39 -4.87
C MET A 356 -7.96 -9.54 -4.08
N GLY A 357 -7.37 -9.92 -2.95
CA GLY A 357 -7.82 -11.03 -2.11
C GLY A 357 -7.36 -12.41 -2.59
N SER A 358 -6.46 -12.49 -3.57
CA SER A 358 -5.87 -13.75 -4.01
C SER A 358 -4.84 -14.24 -2.97
N PRO A 359 -4.82 -15.53 -2.62
CA PRO A 359 -3.89 -16.05 -1.62
C PRO A 359 -2.44 -16.08 -2.14
N ILE A 360 -1.51 -15.58 -1.31
CA ILE A 360 -0.07 -15.57 -1.60
C ILE A 360 0.76 -16.36 -0.58
N ASP A 361 0.10 -17.04 0.37
CA ASP A 361 0.73 -17.84 1.42
C ASP A 361 1.02 -19.30 1.05
N GLY A 362 0.64 -19.74 -0.16
CA GLY A 362 0.82 -21.12 -0.60
C GLY A 362 -0.06 -22.15 0.11
N LYS A 363 -1.09 -21.74 0.87
CA LYS A 363 -2.02 -22.64 1.56
C LYS A 363 -3.23 -23.04 0.68
N GLY A 364 -3.10 -22.89 -0.63
CA GLY A 364 -4.16 -23.15 -1.59
C GLY A 364 -5.22 -22.04 -1.67
N PRO A 365 -6.36 -22.30 -2.32
CA PRO A 365 -7.42 -21.32 -2.57
C PRO A 365 -8.12 -20.83 -1.30
N ILE A 366 -8.79 -19.68 -1.41
CA ILE A 366 -9.74 -19.21 -0.41
C ILE A 366 -11.13 -19.55 -0.90
N LYS A 367 -11.88 -20.31 -0.10
CA LYS A 367 -13.26 -20.71 -0.42
C LYS A 367 -14.22 -19.72 0.24
N THR A 368 -14.70 -18.76 -0.54
CA THR A 368 -15.76 -17.85 -0.11
C THR A 368 -16.67 -17.50 -1.29
N ASP A 369 -17.96 -17.39 -1.01
CA ASP A 369 -18.97 -16.96 -1.96
C ASP A 369 -19.36 -15.48 -1.74
N SER A 370 -18.77 -14.83 -0.73
CA SER A 370 -19.08 -13.44 -0.36
C SER A 370 -18.02 -12.48 -0.87
N PHE A 371 -18.47 -11.40 -1.48
CA PHE A 371 -17.63 -10.32 -2.01
C PHE A 371 -18.13 -8.98 -1.47
N ARG A 372 -17.22 -8.02 -1.34
CA ARG A 372 -17.56 -6.65 -0.96
C ARG A 372 -16.81 -5.65 -1.84
N PRO A 373 -17.47 -4.57 -2.28
CA PRO A 373 -16.81 -3.48 -2.99
C PRO A 373 -15.65 -2.92 -2.17
N VAL A 374 -14.51 -2.74 -2.85
CA VAL A 374 -13.31 -2.11 -2.28
C VAL A 374 -13.62 -0.67 -1.89
N GLU A 375 -14.39 0.03 -2.73
CA GLU A 375 -14.96 1.35 -2.47
C GLU A 375 -16.36 1.20 -1.87
N SER A 376 -16.50 1.51 -0.59
CA SER A 376 -17.79 1.51 0.12
C SER A 376 -17.93 2.85 0.86
N PRO A 377 -19.14 3.43 0.92
CA PRO A 377 -19.38 4.58 1.76
C PRO A 377 -19.11 4.24 3.24
N ALA A 378 -18.58 5.22 3.97
CA ALA A 378 -18.42 5.12 5.42
C ALA A 378 -19.79 5.07 6.13
N PRO A 379 -19.87 4.44 7.32
CA PRO A 379 -21.07 4.49 8.14
C PRO A 379 -21.50 5.93 8.41
N SER A 380 -22.77 6.24 8.16
CA SER A 380 -23.37 7.54 8.44
C SER A 380 -23.37 7.87 9.93
N VAL A 381 -23.53 9.14 10.29
CA VAL A 381 -23.61 9.58 11.69
C VAL A 381 -24.70 8.84 12.48
N LEU A 382 -25.86 8.58 11.87
CA LEU A 382 -26.98 7.89 12.53
C LEU A 382 -26.71 6.41 12.79
N SER A 383 -25.85 5.78 11.98
CA SER A 383 -25.47 4.36 12.14
C SER A 383 -24.38 4.14 13.19
N ARG A 384 -23.77 5.21 13.72
CA ARG A 384 -22.65 5.13 14.68
C ARG A 384 -23.15 5.13 16.14
N GLU A 385 -22.35 4.55 17.02
CA GLU A 385 -22.49 4.62 18.48
C GLU A 385 -21.21 5.22 19.09
N PRO A 386 -21.27 5.99 20.19
CA PRO A 386 -20.08 6.46 20.90
C PRO A 386 -19.13 5.32 21.30
N VAL A 387 -17.84 5.56 21.11
CA VAL A 387 -16.78 4.61 21.50
C VAL A 387 -16.67 4.56 23.03
N SER A 388 -17.09 3.44 23.62
CA SER A 388 -17.14 3.24 25.09
C SER A 388 -16.42 1.98 25.60
N VAL A 389 -15.95 1.10 24.70
CA VAL A 389 -15.28 -0.16 25.05
C VAL A 389 -13.79 -0.02 24.69
N PRO A 390 -12.85 -0.31 25.60
CA PRO A 390 -11.43 -0.18 25.31
C PRO A 390 -10.91 -1.27 24.38
N LEU A 391 -9.98 -0.91 23.51
CA LEU A 391 -9.11 -1.81 22.77
C LEU A 391 -7.72 -1.78 23.40
N GLN A 392 -7.42 -2.79 24.21
CA GLN A 392 -6.17 -2.85 24.96
C GLN A 392 -5.01 -3.21 24.04
N THR A 393 -3.96 -2.39 23.99
CA THR A 393 -2.74 -2.65 23.21
C THR A 393 -1.76 -3.57 23.93
N GLY A 394 -1.80 -3.60 25.27
CA GLY A 394 -0.82 -4.31 26.09
C GLY A 394 0.42 -3.46 26.40
N LEU A 395 0.47 -2.24 25.88
CA LEU A 395 1.55 -1.29 26.08
C LEU A 395 1.13 -0.28 27.15
N LYS A 396 1.74 -0.40 28.34
CA LYS A 396 1.41 0.45 29.50
C LYS A 396 1.41 1.95 29.19
N ALA A 397 2.34 2.41 28.35
CA ALA A 397 2.43 3.81 27.99
C ALA A 397 1.21 4.28 27.17
N ILE A 398 0.73 3.45 26.24
CA ILE A 398 -0.43 3.75 25.40
C ILE A 398 -1.71 3.57 26.21
N ASP A 399 -1.92 2.38 26.78
CA ASP A 399 -3.17 2.05 27.49
C ASP A 399 -3.46 2.97 28.69
N ALA A 400 -2.44 3.62 29.27
CA ALA A 400 -2.60 4.55 30.38
C ALA A 400 -2.68 6.03 29.97
N LEU A 401 -1.94 6.47 28.95
CA LEU A 401 -1.84 7.89 28.59
C LEU A 401 -2.72 8.26 27.38
N VAL A 402 -2.82 7.34 26.41
CA VAL A 402 -3.53 7.53 25.15
C VAL A 402 -4.39 6.28 24.89
N PRO A 403 -5.45 6.06 25.69
CA PRO A 403 -6.27 4.86 25.59
C PRO A 403 -7.00 4.80 24.25
N ILE A 404 -6.98 3.63 23.62
CA ILE A 404 -7.64 3.38 22.34
C ILE A 404 -8.95 2.63 22.58
N GLY A 405 -10.02 3.04 21.92
CA GLY A 405 -11.33 2.39 21.98
C GLY A 405 -11.70 1.56 20.75
N ARG A 406 -12.64 0.64 20.92
CA ARG A 406 -13.28 -0.17 19.86
C ARG A 406 -14.11 0.73 18.94
N GLY A 407 -13.66 0.93 17.70
CA GLY A 407 -14.21 1.89 16.72
C GLY A 407 -13.46 3.22 16.59
N GLN A 408 -12.34 3.41 17.30
CA GLN A 408 -11.51 4.63 17.24
C GLN A 408 -10.47 4.57 16.10
N ARG A 409 -10.02 5.74 15.65
CA ARG A 409 -8.93 5.90 14.67
C ARG A 409 -7.73 6.54 15.36
N GLU A 410 -6.66 5.78 15.64
CA GLU A 410 -5.48 6.26 16.37
C GLU A 410 -4.22 6.19 15.50
N LEU A 411 -3.65 7.35 15.16
CA LEU A 411 -2.47 7.45 14.30
C LEU A 411 -1.20 6.99 15.03
N ILE A 412 -0.36 6.19 14.37
CA ILE A 412 1.01 5.90 14.79
C ILE A 412 1.96 6.64 13.85
N ILE A 413 2.50 7.77 14.31
CA ILE A 413 3.36 8.63 13.51
C ILE A 413 4.80 8.65 14.05
N GLY A 414 5.78 8.64 13.14
CA GLY A 414 7.18 8.85 13.50
C GLY A 414 8.17 8.47 12.40
N ASP A 415 9.45 8.72 12.68
CA ASP A 415 10.54 8.47 11.73
C ASP A 415 10.79 6.99 11.49
N ARG A 416 11.63 6.69 10.50
CA ARG A 416 12.12 5.32 10.23
C ARG A 416 12.71 4.69 11.49
N GLN A 417 12.47 3.39 11.67
CA GLN A 417 13.07 2.58 12.73
C GLN A 417 12.76 3.05 14.17
N THR A 418 11.62 3.72 14.39
CA THR A 418 11.17 4.18 15.71
C THR A 418 10.24 3.21 16.45
N GLY A 419 10.03 1.99 15.92
CA GLY A 419 9.20 0.96 16.56
C GLY A 419 7.71 0.97 16.18
N LYS A 420 7.29 1.77 15.19
CA LYS A 420 5.88 1.86 14.73
C LYS A 420 5.22 0.50 14.46
N THR A 421 5.86 -0.33 13.62
CA THR A 421 5.37 -1.68 13.33
C THR A 421 5.37 -2.56 14.57
N ALA A 422 6.33 -2.41 15.49
CA ALA A 422 6.37 -3.21 16.72
C ALA A 422 5.16 -2.90 17.62
N ILE A 423 4.82 -1.62 17.79
CA ILE A 423 3.61 -1.19 18.52
C ILE A 423 2.36 -1.84 17.91
N ALA A 424 2.26 -1.82 16.59
CA ALA A 424 1.12 -2.36 15.85
C ALA A 424 1.00 -3.90 16.01
N LEU A 425 2.11 -4.63 15.94
CA LEU A 425 2.14 -6.08 16.14
C LEU A 425 1.83 -6.47 17.58
N ASP A 426 2.37 -5.74 18.57
CA ASP A 426 2.08 -5.98 19.98
C ASP A 426 0.58 -5.79 20.25
N ALA A 427 -0.04 -4.78 19.64
CA ALA A 427 -1.50 -4.58 19.71
C ALA A 427 -2.27 -5.78 19.14
N ILE A 428 -1.88 -6.34 17.98
CA ILE A 428 -2.49 -7.57 17.43
C ILE A 428 -2.31 -8.75 18.41
N ILE A 429 -1.07 -8.99 18.87
CA ILE A 429 -0.74 -10.13 19.73
C ILE A 429 -1.56 -10.07 21.03
N ASN A 430 -1.77 -8.87 21.56
CA ASN A 430 -2.57 -8.67 22.76
C ASN A 430 -4.07 -8.89 22.54
N GLN A 431 -4.58 -9.04 21.32
CA GLN A 431 -5.99 -9.38 21.06
C GLN A 431 -6.32 -10.86 21.26
N LYS A 432 -5.31 -11.71 21.53
CA LYS A 432 -5.53 -13.14 21.79
C LYS A 432 -6.56 -13.37 22.90
N GLY A 433 -7.64 -14.06 22.55
CA GLY A 433 -8.73 -14.37 23.48
C GLY A 433 -9.70 -13.23 23.78
N LYS A 434 -9.66 -12.12 23.03
CA LYS A 434 -10.54 -10.94 23.22
C LYS A 434 -11.69 -10.79 22.21
N ASP A 435 -11.88 -11.80 21.36
CA ASP A 435 -12.86 -11.83 20.25
C ASP A 435 -12.75 -10.60 19.33
N VAL A 436 -11.51 -10.24 18.94
CA VAL A 436 -11.22 -9.16 18.00
C VAL A 436 -10.51 -9.75 16.79
N ILE A 437 -11.09 -9.61 15.60
CA ILE A 437 -10.46 -9.98 14.34
C ILE A 437 -9.42 -8.92 14.00
N CYS A 438 -8.23 -9.34 13.61
CA CYS A 438 -7.14 -8.43 13.26
C CYS A 438 -6.89 -8.44 11.75
N ILE A 439 -6.54 -7.29 11.19
CA ILE A 439 -6.16 -7.15 9.79
C ILE A 439 -4.88 -6.32 9.74
N TYR A 440 -3.81 -6.87 9.18
CA TYR A 440 -2.56 -6.15 8.95
C TYR A 440 -2.38 -5.91 7.45
N VAL A 441 -2.46 -4.65 7.04
CA VAL A 441 -2.29 -4.24 5.64
C VAL A 441 -0.87 -3.71 5.44
N ALA A 442 -0.04 -4.49 4.76
CA ALA A 442 1.31 -4.09 4.36
C ALA A 442 1.28 -3.40 2.99
N ILE A 443 1.71 -2.15 2.93
CA ILE A 443 1.67 -1.29 1.75
C ILE A 443 3.10 -0.91 1.39
N GLY A 444 3.57 -1.29 0.21
CA GLY A 444 4.93 -1.00 -0.27
C GLY A 444 6.03 -1.48 0.67
N GLN A 445 5.78 -2.50 1.48
CA GLN A 445 6.79 -3.13 2.33
C GLN A 445 7.61 -4.14 1.52
N LYS A 446 8.84 -4.41 1.97
CA LYS A 446 9.63 -5.49 1.39
C LYS A 446 9.00 -6.85 1.73
N GLU A 447 9.02 -7.78 0.78
CA GLU A 447 8.53 -9.16 0.99
C GLU A 447 9.16 -9.81 2.23
N SER A 448 10.46 -9.63 2.46
CA SER A 448 11.15 -10.16 3.65
C SER A 448 10.63 -9.57 4.97
N THR A 449 10.24 -8.29 4.97
CA THR A 449 9.61 -7.64 6.13
C THR A 449 8.24 -8.24 6.39
N VAL A 450 7.41 -8.40 5.36
CA VAL A 450 6.07 -9.02 5.48
C VAL A 450 6.18 -10.45 5.97
N SER A 451 7.09 -11.26 5.42
CA SER A 451 7.36 -12.63 5.88
C SER A 451 7.74 -12.66 7.37
N SER A 452 8.61 -11.74 7.80
CA SER A 452 9.02 -11.62 9.21
C SER A 452 7.85 -11.24 10.13
N VAL A 453 6.95 -10.37 9.67
CA VAL A 453 5.71 -10.01 10.39
C VAL A 453 4.81 -11.25 10.54
N VAL A 454 4.54 -11.95 9.44
CA VAL A 454 3.69 -13.16 9.44
C VAL A 454 4.25 -14.22 10.37
N GLU A 455 5.57 -14.44 10.38
CA GLU A 455 6.20 -15.42 11.27
C GLU A 455 6.12 -15.00 12.75
N LYS A 456 6.28 -13.70 13.06
CA LYS A 456 6.06 -13.19 14.42
C LYS A 456 4.62 -13.40 14.87
N LEU A 457 3.64 -13.09 14.03
CA LEU A 457 2.22 -13.33 14.34
C LEU A 457 1.95 -14.82 14.51
N ARG A 458 2.53 -15.68 13.66
CA ARG A 458 2.37 -17.14 13.74
C ARG A 458 2.96 -17.72 15.03
N SER A 459 4.18 -17.35 15.38
CA SER A 459 4.87 -17.83 16.59
C SER A 459 4.15 -17.46 17.88
N HIS A 460 3.38 -16.36 17.90
CA HIS A 460 2.54 -15.95 19.03
C HIS A 460 1.11 -16.55 18.99
N GLY A 461 0.77 -17.28 17.93
CA GLY A 461 -0.59 -17.80 17.67
C GLY A 461 -1.60 -16.69 17.35
N ALA A 462 -1.13 -15.56 16.83
CA ALA A 462 -1.96 -14.42 16.45
C ALA A 462 -2.53 -14.56 15.04
N MET A 463 -1.92 -15.39 14.17
CA MET A 463 -2.48 -15.68 12.85
C MET A 463 -3.87 -16.33 12.92
N ASP A 464 -4.21 -17.02 14.01
CA ASP A 464 -5.53 -17.69 14.17
C ASP A 464 -6.73 -16.73 14.13
N TYR A 465 -6.48 -15.43 14.28
CA TYR A 465 -7.49 -14.37 14.22
C TYR A 465 -7.04 -13.18 13.36
N THR A 466 -5.98 -13.32 12.55
CA THR A 466 -5.42 -12.23 11.74
C THR A 466 -5.46 -12.53 10.25
N ILE A 467 -5.92 -11.56 9.47
CA ILE A 467 -5.78 -11.51 8.00
C ILE A 467 -4.59 -10.61 7.68
N VAL A 468 -3.72 -11.03 6.75
CA VAL A 468 -2.65 -10.18 6.25
C VAL A 468 -2.92 -9.84 4.79
N VAL A 469 -3.09 -8.55 4.48
CA VAL A 469 -3.18 -8.05 3.11
C VAL A 469 -1.82 -7.46 2.76
N ALA A 470 -1.20 -7.91 1.68
CA ALA A 470 0.11 -7.46 1.27
C ALA A 470 0.09 -6.95 -0.17
N ALA A 471 0.43 -5.67 -0.32
CA ALA A 471 0.86 -5.08 -1.59
C ALA A 471 2.31 -4.65 -1.41
N THR A 472 3.23 -5.46 -1.91
CA THR A 472 4.67 -5.33 -1.67
C THR A 472 5.30 -4.26 -2.56
N ALA A 473 6.52 -3.83 -2.25
CA ALA A 473 7.22 -2.80 -3.02
C ALA A 473 7.53 -3.18 -4.48
N SER A 474 7.45 -4.47 -4.84
CA SER A 474 7.66 -4.98 -6.20
C SER A 474 6.39 -4.92 -7.06
N GLU A 475 5.23 -4.69 -6.45
CA GLU A 475 3.94 -4.61 -7.13
C GLU A 475 3.70 -3.23 -7.75
N PRO A 476 2.86 -3.14 -8.80
CA PRO A 476 2.58 -1.87 -9.46
C PRO A 476 1.80 -0.92 -8.53
N ALA A 477 1.99 0.39 -8.70
CA ALA A 477 1.39 1.43 -7.86
C ALA A 477 -0.14 1.26 -7.63
N PRO A 478 -0.96 0.81 -8.60
CA PRO A 478 -2.38 0.54 -8.39
C PRO A 478 -2.66 -0.46 -7.26
N MET A 479 -1.85 -1.52 -7.12
CA MET A 479 -2.00 -2.51 -6.04
C MET A 479 -1.77 -1.89 -4.66
N LEU A 480 -0.71 -1.08 -4.52
CA LEU A 480 -0.41 -0.35 -3.29
C LEU A 480 -1.53 0.66 -2.95
N TYR A 481 -2.11 1.29 -3.96
CA TYR A 481 -3.22 2.22 -3.81
C TYR A 481 -4.49 1.52 -3.29
N ILE A 482 -4.86 0.35 -3.84
CA ILE A 482 -6.11 -0.35 -3.44
C ILE A 482 -5.99 -1.15 -2.15
N ALA A 483 -4.79 -1.59 -1.74
CA ALA A 483 -4.62 -2.51 -0.60
C ALA A 483 -5.29 -2.05 0.71
N PRO A 484 -5.22 -0.76 1.11
CA PRO A 484 -5.91 -0.31 2.33
C PRO A 484 -7.44 -0.40 2.22
N TYR A 485 -7.99 -0.12 1.04
CA TYR A 485 -9.42 -0.24 0.80
C TYR A 485 -9.88 -1.71 0.79
N ALA A 486 -9.07 -2.61 0.26
CA ALA A 486 -9.32 -4.06 0.32
C ALA A 486 -9.33 -4.55 1.76
N GLY A 487 -8.34 -4.15 2.57
CA GLY A 487 -8.30 -4.45 4.00
C GLY A 487 -9.52 -3.89 4.74
N ALA A 488 -9.93 -2.66 4.44
CA ALA A 488 -11.13 -2.05 5.02
C ALA A 488 -12.40 -2.81 4.60
N ALA A 489 -12.53 -3.26 3.36
CA ALA A 489 -13.67 -4.07 2.92
C ALA A 489 -13.73 -5.43 3.65
N MET A 490 -12.60 -6.09 3.84
CA MET A 490 -12.50 -7.32 4.62
C MET A 490 -12.88 -7.08 6.10
N GLY A 491 -12.45 -5.96 6.68
CA GLY A 491 -12.80 -5.59 8.06
C GLY A 491 -14.27 -5.23 8.22
N GLU A 492 -14.83 -4.48 7.28
CA GLU A 492 -16.24 -4.10 7.27
C GLU A 492 -17.17 -5.31 7.27
N TYR A 493 -16.81 -6.39 6.56
CA TYR A 493 -17.59 -7.64 6.60
C TYR A 493 -17.83 -8.11 8.04
N PHE A 494 -16.79 -8.16 8.86
CA PHE A 494 -16.90 -8.56 10.27
C PHE A 494 -17.61 -7.50 11.10
N MET A 495 -17.31 -6.21 10.89
CA MET A 495 -17.94 -5.08 11.59
C MET A 495 -19.46 -5.08 11.42
N TYR A 496 -19.96 -5.21 10.19
CA TYR A 496 -21.40 -5.27 9.90
C TYR A 496 -22.07 -6.57 10.40
N ASN A 497 -21.28 -7.63 10.61
CA ASN A 497 -21.72 -8.88 11.22
C ASN A 497 -21.60 -8.89 12.77
N GLY A 498 -21.43 -7.72 13.39
CA GLY A 498 -21.44 -7.57 14.85
C GLY A 498 -20.15 -7.97 15.55
N LYS A 499 -19.05 -8.13 14.80
CA LYS A 499 -17.73 -8.41 15.35
C LYS A 499 -16.91 -7.15 15.53
N ASP A 500 -15.93 -7.22 16.43
CA ASP A 500 -14.95 -6.18 16.64
C ASP A 500 -13.69 -6.48 15.82
N VAL A 501 -13.17 -5.44 15.16
CA VAL A 501 -12.04 -5.54 14.24
C VAL A 501 -10.96 -4.53 14.62
N LEU A 502 -9.70 -4.95 14.56
CA LEU A 502 -8.52 -4.09 14.60
C LEU A 502 -7.85 -4.13 13.23
N ILE A 503 -7.79 -2.99 12.53
CA ILE A 503 -7.09 -2.87 11.25
C ILE A 503 -5.86 -1.96 11.38
N ILE A 504 -4.72 -2.41 10.84
CA ILE A 504 -3.45 -1.68 10.82
C ILE A 504 -3.08 -1.41 9.37
N TYR A 505 -2.68 -0.18 9.07
CA TYR A 505 -2.20 0.21 7.74
C TYR A 505 -0.71 0.59 7.81
N ASP A 506 0.18 -0.22 7.24
CA ASP A 506 1.65 -0.08 7.31
C ASP A 506 2.27 0.07 5.90
N ASP A 507 2.38 1.26 5.31
CA ASP A 507 1.98 2.56 5.86
C ASP A 507 1.23 3.42 4.83
N LEU A 508 0.44 4.38 5.31
CA LEU A 508 -0.36 5.24 4.44
C LEU A 508 0.49 6.30 3.69
N SER A 509 1.72 6.56 4.13
CA SER A 509 2.65 7.43 3.39
C SER A 509 3.00 6.81 2.03
N LYS A 510 3.20 5.50 1.97
CA LYS A 510 3.43 4.75 0.73
C LYS A 510 2.17 4.66 -0.13
N GLN A 511 0.98 4.53 0.47
CA GLN A 511 -0.28 4.62 -0.29
C GLN A 511 -0.42 5.98 -0.98
N ALA A 512 -0.16 7.08 -0.25
CA ALA A 512 -0.20 8.42 -0.82
C ALA A 512 0.81 8.60 -1.97
N THR A 513 2.01 8.03 -1.82
CA THR A 513 3.04 8.06 -2.86
C THR A 513 2.60 7.30 -4.11
N ALA A 514 1.99 6.12 -3.95
CA ALA A 514 1.43 5.35 -5.05
C ALA A 514 0.27 6.10 -5.74
N TYR A 515 -0.60 6.75 -4.97
CA TYR A 515 -1.69 7.55 -5.54
C TYR A 515 -1.18 8.78 -6.30
N ARG A 516 -0.10 9.39 -5.82
CA ARG A 516 0.60 10.47 -6.51
C ARG A 516 1.16 10.01 -7.86
N GLU A 517 1.81 8.85 -7.88
CA GLU A 517 2.33 8.25 -9.12
C GLU A 517 1.22 8.01 -10.14
N ILE A 518 0.14 7.34 -9.73
CA ILE A 518 -1.03 7.10 -10.58
C ILE A 518 -1.60 8.42 -11.12
N SER A 519 -1.78 9.42 -10.26
CA SER A 519 -2.34 10.72 -10.66
C SER A 519 -1.47 11.46 -11.67
N LEU A 520 -0.15 11.42 -11.51
CA LEU A 520 0.80 12.06 -12.43
C LEU A 520 0.82 11.37 -13.79
N LEU A 521 0.77 10.04 -13.81
CA LEU A 521 0.72 9.26 -15.05
C LEU A 521 -0.62 9.46 -15.79
N LEU A 522 -1.72 9.64 -15.06
CA LEU A 522 -3.01 10.07 -15.60
C LEU A 522 -3.04 11.56 -15.99
N GLN A 523 -1.92 12.28 -15.86
CA GLN A 523 -1.77 13.70 -16.19
C GLN A 523 -2.72 14.62 -15.43
N ARG A 524 -3.14 14.20 -14.22
CA ARG A 524 -3.94 15.05 -13.33
C ARG A 524 -3.05 16.18 -12.77
N PRO A 525 -3.55 17.42 -12.70
CA PRO A 525 -2.78 18.54 -12.16
C PRO A 525 -2.32 18.29 -10.71
N PRO A 526 -1.01 18.38 -10.42
CA PRO A 526 -0.49 18.17 -9.07
C PRO A 526 -0.61 19.43 -8.19
N GLY A 527 -0.68 19.22 -6.88
CA GLY A 527 -0.69 20.26 -5.85
C GLY A 527 0.60 20.29 -5.02
N ARG A 528 0.47 20.53 -3.72
CA ARG A 528 1.60 20.60 -2.76
C ARG A 528 2.36 19.27 -2.74
N GLU A 529 3.70 19.34 -2.76
CA GLU A 529 4.58 18.16 -2.77
C GLU A 529 4.26 17.16 -3.91
N ALA A 530 3.71 17.69 -5.01
CA ALA A 530 3.22 16.99 -6.18
C ALA A 530 2.06 16.01 -5.95
N TYR A 531 1.44 15.97 -4.77
CA TYR A 531 0.25 15.15 -4.53
C TYR A 531 -0.98 15.72 -5.25
N PRO A 532 -1.94 14.88 -5.67
CA PRO A 532 -3.18 15.35 -6.28
C PRO A 532 -4.05 16.10 -5.24
N GLY A 533 -4.93 16.97 -5.71
CA GLY A 533 -5.74 17.85 -4.85
C GLY A 533 -6.70 17.11 -3.90
N ASP A 534 -7.02 15.86 -4.22
CA ASP A 534 -7.92 14.98 -3.48
C ASP A 534 -7.19 13.95 -2.60
N VAL A 535 -5.88 14.08 -2.39
CA VAL A 535 -5.12 13.17 -1.49
C VAL A 535 -5.65 13.19 -0.04
N PHE A 536 -6.26 14.29 0.39
CA PHE A 536 -6.98 14.33 1.67
C PHE A 536 -8.20 13.40 1.65
N TYR A 537 -8.99 13.45 0.56
CA TYR A 537 -10.19 12.64 0.38
C TYR A 537 -9.86 11.14 0.32
N LEU A 538 -8.71 10.78 -0.26
CA LEU A 538 -8.18 9.42 -0.25
C LEU A 538 -8.13 8.84 1.17
N HIS A 539 -7.45 9.50 2.10
CA HIS A 539 -7.31 8.99 3.46
C HIS A 539 -8.57 9.19 4.30
N SER A 540 -9.34 10.27 4.08
CA SER A 540 -10.54 10.51 4.87
C SER A 540 -11.62 9.46 4.58
N ARG A 541 -11.89 9.15 3.31
CA ARG A 541 -12.88 8.13 2.95
C ARG A 541 -12.45 6.72 3.33
N LEU A 542 -11.14 6.46 3.45
CA LEU A 542 -10.61 5.21 3.98
C LEU A 542 -10.82 5.12 5.50
N LEU A 543 -10.32 6.10 6.25
CA LEU A 543 -10.28 6.04 7.70
C LEU A 543 -11.67 6.20 8.32
N GLU A 544 -12.56 7.00 7.73
CA GLU A 544 -13.94 7.17 8.21
C GLU A 544 -14.80 5.89 8.14
N ARG A 545 -14.34 4.85 7.43
CA ARG A 545 -14.98 3.53 7.45
C ARG A 545 -14.81 2.82 8.80
N ALA A 546 -13.76 3.16 9.56
CA ALA A 546 -13.51 2.66 10.89
C ALA A 546 -14.36 3.42 11.93
N ALA A 547 -15.39 2.74 12.43
CA ALA A 547 -16.33 3.27 13.40
C ALA A 547 -16.88 2.17 14.30
N ARG A 548 -17.63 2.55 15.33
CA ARG A 548 -18.49 1.65 16.09
C ARG A 548 -19.93 1.81 15.62
N LEU A 549 -20.57 0.71 15.27
CA LEU A 549 -21.95 0.69 14.78
C LEU A 549 -22.94 0.58 15.94
N ASN A 550 -24.10 1.17 15.79
CA ASN A 550 -25.22 0.95 16.69
C ASN A 550 -25.82 -0.46 16.49
N ALA A 551 -26.64 -0.93 17.44
CA ALA A 551 -27.24 -2.25 17.39
C ALA A 551 -28.10 -2.52 16.14
N GLU A 552 -28.78 -1.48 15.62
CA GLU A 552 -29.63 -1.60 14.41
C GLU A 552 -28.79 -1.76 13.13
N SER A 553 -27.55 -1.27 13.13
CA SER A 553 -26.65 -1.30 11.98
C SER A 553 -25.64 -2.46 12.04
N GLY A 554 -25.76 -3.38 13.00
CA GLY A 554 -24.93 -4.58 13.16
C GLY A 554 -24.21 -4.67 14.50
N GLY A 555 -23.97 -3.53 15.19
CA GLY A 555 -23.41 -3.49 16.55
C GLY A 555 -21.93 -3.80 16.69
N GLY A 556 -21.21 -4.08 15.59
CA GLY A 556 -19.77 -4.33 15.60
C GLY A 556 -18.95 -3.04 15.57
N SER A 557 -17.63 -3.18 15.57
CA SER A 557 -16.73 -2.04 15.46
C SER A 557 -15.49 -2.35 14.63
N MET A 558 -14.91 -1.32 14.04
CA MET A 558 -13.60 -1.38 13.40
C MET A 558 -12.73 -0.27 13.94
N THR A 559 -11.70 -0.63 14.69
CA THR A 559 -10.64 0.27 15.18
C THR A 559 -9.51 0.31 14.16
N ALA A 560 -9.05 1.50 13.79
CA ALA A 560 -7.96 1.67 12.84
C ALA A 560 -6.71 2.24 13.50
N LEU A 561 -5.56 1.62 13.23
CA LEU A 561 -4.23 2.12 13.58
C LEU A 561 -3.43 2.42 12.30
N PRO A 562 -3.67 3.58 11.65
CA PRO A 562 -2.86 3.98 10.50
C PRO A 562 -1.43 4.32 10.94
N ILE A 563 -0.44 3.87 10.17
CA ILE A 563 0.95 4.25 10.34
C ILE A 563 1.31 5.33 9.32
N ILE A 564 2.00 6.38 9.77
CA ILE A 564 2.61 7.40 8.91
C ILE A 564 4.11 7.49 9.21
N GLU A 565 4.90 7.41 8.15
CA GLU A 565 6.33 7.70 8.18
C GLU A 565 6.58 9.18 7.95
N THR A 566 7.27 9.84 8.90
CA THR A 566 7.81 11.19 8.74
C THR A 566 9.21 11.15 8.14
N GLN A 567 9.64 12.27 7.54
CA GLN A 567 11.01 12.46 7.08
C GLN A 567 11.70 13.42 8.04
N ALA A 568 12.75 12.94 8.73
CA ALA A 568 13.55 13.73 9.68
C ALA A 568 12.71 14.44 10.77
N GLY A 569 11.64 13.79 11.23
CA GLY A 569 10.76 14.28 12.28
C GLY A 569 9.79 15.37 11.84
N ASP A 570 9.70 15.67 10.55
CA ASP A 570 8.81 16.72 10.05
C ASP A 570 7.34 16.27 10.05
N ILE A 571 6.64 16.61 11.15
CA ILE A 571 5.19 16.41 11.30
C ILE A 571 4.35 17.44 10.54
N SER A 572 4.98 18.50 9.99
CA SER A 572 4.32 19.59 9.26
C SER A 572 4.25 19.36 7.75
N ALA A 573 4.85 18.26 7.28
CA ALA A 573 4.71 17.79 5.91
C ALA A 573 3.23 17.52 5.57
N TYR A 574 2.91 17.56 4.27
CA TYR A 574 1.52 17.59 3.82
C TYR A 574 0.72 16.34 4.25
N ILE A 575 1.26 15.14 4.04
CA ILE A 575 0.56 13.89 4.37
C ILE A 575 0.39 13.69 5.89
N PRO A 576 1.43 13.84 6.74
CA PRO A 576 1.27 13.83 8.19
C PRO A 576 0.17 14.77 8.69
N THR A 577 0.18 16.03 8.25
CA THR A 577 -0.80 17.04 8.69
C THR A 577 -2.23 16.62 8.32
N ASN A 578 -2.43 16.07 7.13
CA ASN A 578 -3.75 15.60 6.68
C ASN A 578 -4.25 14.47 7.59
N VAL A 579 -3.44 13.45 7.85
CA VAL A 579 -3.87 12.28 8.64
C VAL A 579 -4.10 12.62 10.11
N ILE A 580 -3.30 13.53 10.68
CA ILE A 580 -3.53 14.08 12.03
C ILE A 580 -4.93 14.71 12.12
N SER A 581 -5.38 15.40 11.06
CA SER A 581 -6.71 16.05 11.05
C SER A 581 -7.88 15.11 10.78
N ILE A 582 -7.63 13.84 10.40
CA ILE A 582 -8.65 12.83 10.11
C ILE A 582 -8.82 11.85 11.29
N THR A 583 -7.74 11.57 12.00
CA THR A 583 -7.72 10.61 13.12
C THR A 583 -8.24 11.25 14.41
N ASP A 584 -8.69 10.41 15.35
CA ASP A 584 -9.23 10.84 16.64
C ASP A 584 -8.13 11.17 17.66
N GLY A 585 -6.90 10.66 17.42
CA GLY A 585 -5.70 10.83 18.23
C GLY A 585 -4.44 10.38 17.49
N GLN A 586 -3.26 10.63 18.07
CA GLN A 586 -1.94 10.32 17.49
C GLN A 586 -0.84 10.04 18.52
#